data_AF-A0A654C6Y9-F1
#
_entry.id   AF-A0A654C6Y9-F1
#
_cell.length_a   1.000
_cell.length_b   1.000
_cell.length_c   1.000
_cell.angle_alpha   90.00
_cell.angle_beta   90.00
_cell.angle_gamma   90.00
#
_symmetry.space_group_name_H-M   'P 1'
#
loop_
_entity.id
_entity.type
_entity.pdbx_description
1 polymer ?
#
loop_
_entity_poly.entity_id
_entity_poly.type
_entity_poly.pdbx_seq_one_letter_code
_entity_poly.pdbx_strand_id
1 'polypeptide(L)' 'MDAEFVFWDTSELKKRTCMSWTTIQKEFFFDQRFQKFKVGGKWYFPAKEKKAFLLNWLTENEM' A
#
# COMPACT_ATOMS: atom_id res chain seq x y z
N MET A 1 3.89 -18.28 11.01
CA MET A 1 3.98 -18.46 9.55
C MET A 1 3.66 -17.13 8.92
N ASP A 2 4.67 -16.42 8.40
CA ASP A 2 4.42 -15.27 7.52
C ASP A 2 3.82 -15.83 6.23
N ALA A 3 2.49 -15.83 6.14
CA ALA A 3 1.85 -15.99 4.85
C ALA A 3 2.27 -14.76 4.05
N GLU A 4 3.28 -14.91 3.19
CA GLU A 4 3.63 -13.90 2.21
C GLU A 4 2.47 -13.78 1.23
N PHE A 5 1.52 -12.93 1.60
CA PHE A 5 0.45 -12.54 0.71
C PHE A 5 1.07 -11.89 -0.51
N VAL A 6 0.84 -12.49 -1.68
CA VAL A 6 1.25 -11.90 -2.97
C VAL A 6 0.58 -10.54 -3.16
N PHE A 7 -0.65 -10.39 -2.64
CA PHE A 7 -1.44 -9.17 -2.70
C PHE A 7 -2.01 -8.80 -1.34
N TRP A 8 -2.00 -7.51 -1.02
CA TRP A 8 -2.70 -6.93 0.11
C TRP A 8 -4.06 -6.40 -0.33
N ASP A 9 -5.06 -6.56 0.54
CA ASP A 9 -6.31 -5.82 0.44
C ASP A 9 -6.19 -4.48 1.20
N THR A 10 -7.25 -3.67 1.15
CA THR A 10 -7.29 -2.37 1.85
C THR A 10 -7.12 -2.51 3.36
N SER A 11 -7.63 -3.58 3.97
CA SER A 11 -7.54 -3.83 5.42
C SER A 11 -6.11 -4.16 5.82
N GLU A 12 -5.45 -5.05 5.07
CA GLU A 12 -4.05 -5.40 5.32
C GLU A 12 -3.12 -4.21 5.06
N LEU A 13 -3.35 -3.44 4.00
CA LEU A 13 -2.57 -2.24 3.72
C LEU A 13 -2.65 -1.24 4.89
N LYS A 14 -3.85 -0.99 5.44
CA LYS A 14 -4.02 -0.13 6.62
C LYS A 14 -3.29 -0.66 7.85
N LYS A 15 -3.32 -1.97 8.08
CA LYS A 15 -2.61 -2.60 9.20
C LYS A 15 -1.09 -2.48 9.05
N ARG A 16 -0.57 -2.65 7.83
CA ARG A 16 0.87 -2.61 7.54
C ARG A 16 1.44 -1.20 7.61
N THR A 17 0.69 -0.20 7.17
CA THR A 17 1.14 1.20 7.22
C THR A 17 0.78 1.89 8.53
N CYS A 18 -0.05 1.28 9.38
CA CYS A 18 -0.67 1.91 10.55
C CYS A 18 -1.40 3.23 10.23
N MET A 19 -1.79 3.44 8.97
CA MET A 19 -2.46 4.67 8.51
C MET A 19 -3.95 4.47 8.27
N SER A 20 -4.70 5.56 8.42
CA SER A 20 -6.09 5.63 8.02
C SER A 20 -6.23 5.52 6.50
N TRP A 21 -7.32 4.91 6.03
CA TRP A 21 -7.59 4.76 4.59
C TRP A 21 -7.62 6.10 3.86
N THR A 22 -8.13 7.14 4.51
CA THR A 22 -8.16 8.50 4.00
C THR A 22 -6.76 9.07 3.74
N THR A 23 -5.81 8.84 4.65
CA THR A 23 -4.40 9.23 4.48
C THR A 23 -3.76 8.46 3.33
N ILE A 24 -3.96 7.14 3.28
CA ILE A 24 -3.47 6.28 2.18
C ILE A 24 -3.98 6.78 0.82
N GLN A 25 -5.24 7.21 0.75
CA GLN A 25 -5.78 7.80 -0.47
C GLN A 25 -5.12 9.15 -0.78
N LYS A 26 -4.90 10.02 0.20
CA LYS A 26 -4.30 11.34 -0.03
C LYS A 26 -2.81 11.31 -0.36
N GLU A 27 -2.06 10.45 0.30
CA GLU A 27 -0.63 10.34 0.10
C GLU A 27 -0.33 9.45 -1.11
N PHE A 28 -0.94 8.26 -1.16
CA PHE A 28 -0.52 7.26 -2.12
C PHE A 28 -1.33 7.24 -3.41
N PHE A 29 -2.62 7.64 -3.43
CA PHE A 29 -3.35 7.57 -4.71
C PHE A 29 -2.92 8.63 -5.72
N PHE A 30 -2.27 9.69 -5.26
CA PHE A 30 -1.68 10.74 -6.10
C PHE A 30 -0.31 10.34 -6.64
N ASP A 31 0.35 9.38 -5.99
CA ASP A 31 1.65 8.89 -6.44
C ASP A 31 1.49 7.91 -7.61
N GLN A 32 2.14 8.22 -8.73
CA GLN A 32 2.08 7.40 -9.95
C GLN A 32 2.75 6.02 -9.78
N ARG A 33 3.64 5.87 -8.80
CA ARG A 33 4.31 4.60 -8.46
C ARG A 33 3.39 3.68 -7.67
N PHE A 34 2.25 4.19 -7.17
CA PHE A 34 1.30 3.41 -6.40
C PHE A 34 0.42 2.51 -7.30
N GLN A 35 0.90 1.30 -7.58
CA GLN A 35 0.13 0.32 -8.35
C GLN A 35 -1.11 -0.19 -7.60
N LYS A 36 -2.30 0.00 -8.18
CA LYS A 36 -3.58 -0.42 -7.60
C LYS A 36 -4.39 -1.18 -8.62
N PHE A 37 -4.86 -2.38 -8.25
CA PHE A 37 -5.65 -3.23 -9.13
C PHE A 37 -7.05 -3.41 -8.54
N LYS A 38 -8.08 -3.12 -9.32
CA LYS A 38 -9.47 -3.35 -8.92
C LYS A 38 -9.97 -4.64 -9.56
N VAL A 39 -10.22 -5.67 -8.75
CA VAL A 39 -10.69 -6.97 -9.22
C VAL A 39 -12.01 -7.29 -8.50
N GLY A 40 -13.10 -7.46 -9.26
CA GLY A 40 -14.41 -7.83 -8.71
C GLY A 40 -14.96 -6.85 -7.67
N GLY A 41 -14.62 -5.56 -7.76
CA GLY A 41 -15.07 -4.53 -6.81
C GLY A 41 -14.17 -4.34 -5.58
N LYS A 42 -13.17 -5.21 -5.37
CA LYS A 42 -12.17 -5.06 -4.31
C LYS A 42 -10.86 -4.50 -4.85
N TRP A 43 -10.14 -3.76 -4.02
CA TRP A 43 -8.79 -3.29 -4.33
C TRP A 43 -7.76 -4.29 -3.85
N TYR A 44 -6.83 -4.60 -4.74
CA TYR A 44 -5.67 -5.44 -4.51
C TYR A 44 -4.40 -4.68 -4.82
N PHE A 45 -3.39 -4.91 -3.99
CA PHE A 45 -2.12 -4.21 -4.05
C PHE A 45 -0.99 -5.24 -4.00
N PRO A 46 -0.07 -5.28 -4.99
CA PRO A 46 1.04 -6.22 -4.97
C PRO A 46 1.94 -5.94 -3.77
N ALA A 47 2.03 -6.90 -2.84
CA ALA A 47 2.73 -6.71 -1.57
C ALA A 47 4.21 -6.36 -1.76
N LYS A 48 4.85 -6.99 -2.74
CA LYS A 48 6.28 -6.77 -3.06
C LYS A 48 6.55 -5.33 -3.47
N GLU A 49 5.80 -4.82 -4.45
CA GLU A 49 5.94 -3.45 -4.95
C GLU A 49 5.50 -2.42 -3.90
N LYS A 50 4.45 -2.72 -3.13
CA LYS A 50 4.03 -1.83 -2.03
C LYS A 50 5.05 -1.72 -0.91
N LYS A 51 5.69 -2.81 -0.50
CA LYS A 51 6.77 -2.75 0.50
C LYS A 51 7.90 -1.83 0.04
N ALA A 52 8.34 -1.98 -1.21
CA ALA A 52 9.39 -1.14 -1.78
C ALA A 52 8.97 0.34 -1.84
N PHE A 53 7.74 0.61 -2.30
CA PHE A 53 7.18 1.96 -2.32
C PHE A 53 7.11 2.59 -0.92
N LEU A 54 6.60 1.86 0.08
CA LEU A 54 6.46 2.36 1.45
C LEU A 54 7.82 2.66 2.09
N LEU A 55 8.83 1.81 1.86
CA LEU A 55 10.18 2.06 2.34
C LEU A 55 10.75 3.35 1.75
N ASN A 56 10.63 3.54 0.43
CA ASN A 56 11.08 4.76 -0.22
C ASN A 56 10.31 5.99 0.29
N TRP A 57 8.99 5.90 0.39
CA TRP A 57 8.14 6.99 0.88
C TRP A 57 8.47 7.38 2.32
N LEU A 58 8.79 6.42 3.19
CA LEU A 58 9.25 6.69 4.55
C LEU A 58 10.59 7.43 4.56
N THR A 59 11.56 7.00 3.75
CA THR A 59 12.84 7.71 3.61
C THR A 59 12.67 9.13 3.04
N GLU A 60 11.73 9.33 2.12
CA GLU A 60 11.42 10.66 1.57
C GLU A 60 10.72 11.59 2.58
N ASN A 61 9.98 11.05 3.56
CA ASN A 61 9.27 11.83 4.59
C ASN A 61 10.08 12.04 5.88
N GLU A 62 11.12 11.24 6.13
CA GLU A 62 11.99 11.39 7.31
C GLU A 62 13.09 12.47 7.13
N MET A 63 13.24 13.04 5.93
CA MET A 63 14.20 14.13 5.62
C MET A 63 13.55 15.49 5.39
#